data_AF-A0AAQ1ZJE3-F1
#
_entry.id   AF-A0AAQ1ZJE3-F1
#
_cell.length_a   1.000
_cell.length_b   1.000
_cell.length_c   1.000
_cell.angle_alpha   90.00
_cell.angle_beta   90.00
_cell.angle_gamma   90.00
#
_symmetry.space_group_name_H-M   'P 1'
#
loop_
_entity.id
_entity.type
_entity.pdbx_description
1 polymer ?
#
loop_
_entity_poly.entity_id
_entity_poly.type
_entity_poly.pdbx_seq_one_letter_code
_entity_poly.pdbx_strand_id
1 'polypeptide(L)'
;MNRTLRFAVMALAMLPVAAFAQSTYEPIGGIGSQAEQKAGISVDELLAAGKETAEEKAYRENFVADLQATARKINANSDQWARETAKRGYPKKKTAREKAKLVEHYVFLLNTQLSDSRLNRFVDKQKVQEKITYWQNYLTKLQNSKLI
;
A
#
# COMPACT_ATOMS: atom_id res chain seq x y z
N MET A 1 -5.77 64.00 -2.19
CA MET A 1 -4.34 63.98 -2.56
C MET A 1 -3.56 63.61 -1.32
N ASN A 2 -2.65 62.63 -1.21
CA ASN A 2 -2.03 61.70 -2.13
C ASN A 2 -1.44 60.55 -1.30
N ARG A 3 -1.74 59.31 -1.71
CA ARG A 3 -0.83 58.17 -1.93
C ARG A 3 0.19 57.73 -0.85
N THR A 4 0.13 56.40 -0.61
CA THR A 4 1.26 55.46 -0.39
C THR A 4 1.97 55.53 0.97
N LEU A 5 2.40 54.44 1.61
CA LEU A 5 3.01 53.24 1.07
C LEU A 5 2.88 52.11 2.12
N ARG A 6 2.45 50.93 1.68
CA ARG A 6 2.48 49.69 2.46
C ARG A 6 3.92 49.19 2.54
N PHE A 7 4.44 48.90 3.71
CA PHE A 7 5.59 48.01 3.86
C PHE A 7 5.19 46.81 4.72
N ALA A 8 4.93 45.72 4.02
CA ALA A 8 4.81 44.39 4.59
C ALA A 8 6.21 43.93 5.01
N VAL A 9 6.41 43.68 6.30
CA VAL A 9 7.59 42.97 6.79
C VAL A 9 7.31 41.48 6.62
N MET A 10 7.98 40.91 5.61
CA MET A 10 7.99 39.50 5.29
C MET A 10 8.75 38.77 6.41
N ALA A 11 8.02 38.17 7.37
CA ALA A 11 8.63 37.25 8.32
C ALA A 11 9.07 35.99 7.55
N LEU A 12 10.38 35.87 7.36
CA LEU A 12 11.03 34.69 6.80
C LEU A 12 10.82 33.53 7.78
N ALA A 13 9.76 32.75 7.56
CA ALA A 13 9.51 31.52 8.30
C ALA A 13 10.64 30.53 7.97
N MET A 14 11.58 30.36 8.89
CA MET A 14 12.55 29.27 8.85
C MET A 14 11.77 27.96 8.94
N LEU A 15 11.64 27.27 7.82
CA LEU A 15 11.13 25.91 7.75
C LEU A 15 12.11 25.00 8.52
N PRO A 16 11.64 24.10 9.41
CA PRO A 16 12.50 23.11 10.00
C PRO A 16 13.03 22.19 8.90
N VAL A 17 14.35 22.22 8.70
CA VAL A 17 15.06 21.26 7.86
C VAL A 17 14.75 19.88 8.42
N ALA A 18 14.07 19.06 7.63
CA ALA A 18 13.87 17.66 7.93
C ALA A 18 15.25 17.02 8.16
N ALA A 19 15.53 16.63 9.40
CA ALA A 19 16.66 15.80 9.72
C ALA A 19 16.47 14.46 8.98
N PHE A 20 17.21 14.26 7.91
CA PHE A 20 17.42 12.92 7.37
C PHE A 20 18.12 12.12 8.48
N ALA A 21 17.42 11.16 9.06
CA ALA A 21 18.05 10.18 9.92
C ALA A 21 19.10 9.44 9.09
N GLN A 22 20.38 9.82 9.26
CA GLN A 22 21.51 9.03 8.80
C GLN A 22 21.50 7.74 9.63
N SER A 23 21.04 6.63 9.04
CA SER A 23 21.26 5.31 9.63
C SER A 23 22.76 5.05 9.60
N THR A 24 23.38 5.08 10.77
CA THR A 24 24.77 4.63 10.95
C THR A 24 24.82 3.12 10.76
N TYR A 25 25.70 2.65 9.88
CA TYR A 25 26.04 1.24 9.76
C TYR A 25 27.01 0.88 10.89
N GLU A 26 26.53 0.13 11.89
CA GLU A 26 27.39 -0.59 12.82
C GLU A 26 28.06 -1.75 12.07
N PRO A 27 29.38 -1.95 12.19
CA PRO A 27 30.07 -3.09 11.60
C PRO A 27 29.71 -4.37 12.36
N ILE A 28 29.28 -5.39 11.62
CA ILE A 28 28.90 -6.70 12.16
C ILE A 28 30.14 -7.41 12.72
N GLY A 29 30.27 -7.37 14.05
CA GLY A 29 31.27 -8.11 14.81
C GLY A 29 30.72 -8.44 16.19
N GLY A 30 29.86 -9.45 16.28
CA GLY A 30 29.28 -9.85 17.55
C GLY A 30 28.43 -11.11 17.42
N ILE A 31 29.01 -12.24 17.79
CA ILE A 31 28.35 -13.53 17.96
C ILE A 31 27.30 -13.36 19.06
N GLY A 32 26.01 -13.42 18.69
CA GLY A 32 24.90 -13.29 19.64
C GLY A 32 23.59 -13.79 19.04
N SER A 33 23.22 -15.02 19.44
CA SER A 33 21.86 -15.58 19.53
C SER A 33 20.88 -15.41 18.37
N GLN A 34 20.56 -16.56 17.77
CA GLN A 34 19.45 -16.86 16.86
C GLN A 34 18.11 -16.21 17.29
N ALA A 35 17.58 -15.28 16.49
CA ALA A 35 16.15 -15.08 16.24
C ALA A 35 15.95 -13.87 15.32
N GLU A 36 16.44 -13.95 14.09
CA GLU A 36 16.00 -13.12 12.96
C GLU A 36 16.67 -13.69 11.71
N GLN A 37 16.16 -14.84 11.24
CA GLN A 37 16.42 -15.27 9.88
C GLN A 37 15.70 -14.29 8.96
N LYS A 38 16.32 -13.14 8.72
CA LYS A 38 16.03 -12.31 7.55
C LYS A 38 16.24 -13.26 6.37
N ALA A 39 15.15 -13.71 5.75
CA ALA A 39 15.16 -14.66 4.65
C ALA A 39 16.02 -14.07 3.52
N GLY A 40 17.31 -14.39 3.54
CA GLY A 40 18.24 -14.02 2.50
C GLY A 40 17.87 -14.83 1.27
N ILE A 41 17.68 -14.15 0.14
CA ILE A 41 17.42 -14.82 -1.12
C ILE A 41 18.69 -15.59 -1.48
N SER A 42 18.57 -16.90 -1.72
CA SER A 42 19.72 -17.70 -2.13
C SER A 42 20.20 -17.27 -3.53
N VAL A 43 21.51 -17.36 -3.77
CA VAL A 43 22.10 -17.04 -5.09
C VAL A 43 21.49 -17.92 -6.19
N ASP A 44 21.14 -19.16 -5.85
CA ASP A 44 20.45 -20.10 -6.75
C ASP A 44 19.02 -19.67 -7.11
N GLU A 45 18.26 -19.08 -6.18
CA GLU A 45 16.93 -18.51 -6.46
C GLU A 45 17.01 -17.25 -7.33
N LEU A 46 18.04 -16.43 -7.16
CA LEU A 46 18.30 -15.27 -8.03
C LEU A 46 18.65 -15.72 -9.45
N LEU A 47 19.48 -16.77 -9.60
CA LEU A 47 19.82 -17.36 -10.88
C LEU A 47 18.60 -18.03 -11.55
N ALA A 48 17.71 -18.65 -10.77
CA ALA A 48 16.46 -19.23 -11.27
C ALA A 48 15.43 -18.16 -11.70
N ALA A 49 15.43 -16.97 -11.10
CA ALA A 49 14.63 -15.84 -11.59
C ALA A 49 15.08 -15.34 -12.96
N GLY A 50 16.36 -15.49 -13.30
CA GLY A 50 16.86 -15.23 -14.66
C GLY A 50 16.34 -16.20 -15.73
N LYS A 51 15.59 -17.25 -15.33
CA LYS A 51 15.00 -18.28 -16.21
C LYS A 51 13.47 -18.22 -16.24
N GLU A 52 12.86 -17.09 -15.88
CA GLU A 52 11.40 -16.92 -15.99
C GLU A 52 10.96 -17.01 -17.46
N THR A 53 9.95 -17.84 -17.74
CA THR A 53 9.40 -17.97 -19.10
C THR A 53 8.63 -16.70 -19.48
N ALA A 54 8.48 -16.43 -20.79
CA ALA A 54 7.71 -15.28 -21.25
C ALA A 54 6.25 -15.31 -20.77
N GLU A 55 5.67 -16.49 -20.63
CA GLU A 55 4.31 -16.71 -20.12
C GLU A 55 4.20 -16.38 -18.62
N GLU A 56 5.14 -16.84 -17.80
CA GLU A 56 5.18 -16.52 -16.37
C GLU A 56 5.38 -15.03 -16.11
N LYS A 57 6.24 -14.39 -16.90
CA LYS A 57 6.46 -12.95 -16.85
C LYS A 57 5.17 -12.20 -17.21
N ALA A 58 4.51 -12.55 -18.31
CA ALA A 58 3.25 -11.93 -18.71
C ALA A 58 2.15 -12.15 -17.65
N TYR A 59 2.07 -13.34 -17.06
CA TYR A 59 1.15 -13.63 -15.97
C TYR A 59 1.41 -12.72 -14.75
N ARG A 60 2.67 -12.57 -14.33
CA ARG A 60 3.07 -11.67 -13.24
C ARG A 60 2.73 -10.21 -13.54
N GLU A 61 3.03 -9.74 -14.74
CA GLU A 61 2.75 -8.36 -15.14
C GLU A 61 1.24 -8.07 -15.15
N ASN A 62 0.43 -9.00 -15.68
CA ASN A 62 -1.03 -8.89 -15.64
C ASN A 62 -1.57 -8.88 -14.20
N PHE A 63 -1.03 -9.74 -13.34
CA PHE A 63 -1.40 -9.75 -11.91
C PHE A 63 -1.07 -8.41 -11.23
N VAL A 64 0.14 -7.90 -11.43
CA VAL A 64 0.57 -6.60 -10.86
C VAL A 64 -0.30 -5.46 -11.39
N ALA A 65 -0.64 -5.48 -12.68
CA ALA A 65 -1.51 -4.49 -13.30
C ALA A 65 -2.91 -4.50 -12.67
N ASP A 66 -3.50 -5.67 -12.44
CA ASP A 66 -4.81 -5.77 -11.79
C ASP A 66 -4.78 -5.35 -10.32
N LEU A 67 -3.75 -5.76 -9.58
CA LEU A 67 -3.54 -5.35 -8.19
C LEU A 67 -3.47 -3.81 -8.06
N GLN A 68 -2.69 -3.17 -8.93
CA GLN A 68 -2.56 -1.72 -8.97
C GLN A 68 -3.85 -1.03 -9.44
N ALA A 69 -4.52 -1.56 -10.48
CA ALA A 69 -5.78 -1.03 -10.97
C ALA A 69 -6.86 -1.07 -9.88
N THR A 70 -6.96 -2.18 -9.15
CA THR A 70 -7.90 -2.36 -8.05
C THR A 70 -7.60 -1.41 -6.90
N ALA A 71 -6.34 -1.27 -6.49
CA ALA A 71 -5.95 -0.29 -5.48
C ALA A 71 -6.29 1.16 -5.89
N ARG A 72 -6.07 1.54 -7.14
CA ARG A 72 -6.47 2.86 -7.67
C ARG A 72 -7.98 3.07 -7.61
N LYS A 73 -8.76 2.05 -7.99
CA LYS A 73 -10.23 2.10 -7.89
C LYS A 73 -10.71 2.26 -6.45
N ILE A 74 -10.08 1.59 -5.49
CA ILE A 74 -10.36 1.77 -4.05
C ILE A 74 -10.11 3.22 -3.61
N ASN A 75 -9.00 3.82 -4.04
CA ASN A 75 -8.69 5.21 -3.71
C ASN A 75 -9.73 6.17 -4.31
N ALA A 76 -10.03 6.02 -5.61
CA ALA A 76 -11.04 6.85 -6.27
C ALA A 76 -12.44 6.72 -5.63
N ASN A 77 -12.83 5.50 -5.24
CA ASN A 77 -14.06 5.27 -4.49
C ASN A 77 -14.01 5.95 -3.11
N SER A 78 -12.86 5.91 -2.42
CA SER A 78 -12.67 6.58 -1.14
C SER A 78 -12.77 8.09 -1.25
N ASP A 79 -12.27 8.69 -2.33
CA ASP A 79 -12.44 10.12 -2.59
C ASP A 79 -13.92 10.46 -2.84
N GLN A 80 -14.63 9.62 -3.59
CA GLN A 80 -16.07 9.80 -3.76
C GLN A 80 -16.81 9.67 -2.43
N TRP A 81 -16.47 8.68 -1.61
CA TRP A 81 -17.03 8.49 -0.29
C TRP A 81 -16.84 9.73 0.57
N ALA A 82 -15.63 10.31 0.59
CA ALA A 82 -15.32 11.52 1.35
C ALA A 82 -16.14 12.71 0.87
N ARG A 83 -16.23 12.94 -0.44
CA ARG A 83 -17.07 14.01 -1.03
C ARG A 83 -18.55 13.84 -0.67
N GLU A 84 -19.05 12.61 -0.73
CA GLU A 84 -20.44 12.30 -0.39
C GLU A 84 -20.73 12.51 1.09
N THR A 85 -19.82 12.08 1.95
CA THR A 85 -19.90 12.24 3.41
C THR A 85 -19.83 13.72 3.80
N ALA A 86 -18.93 14.50 3.20
CA ALA A 86 -18.85 15.94 3.43
C ALA A 86 -20.16 16.67 3.04
N LYS A 87 -20.85 16.21 1.99
CA LYS A 87 -22.09 16.85 1.52
C LYS A 87 -23.32 16.51 2.35
N ARG A 88 -23.45 15.30 2.92
CA ARG A 88 -24.68 14.85 3.58
C ARG A 88 -24.51 14.15 4.93
N GLY A 89 -23.28 14.03 5.41
CA GLY A 89 -22.91 13.29 6.62
C GLY A 89 -22.67 11.78 6.41
N TYR A 90 -23.00 11.21 5.24
CA TYR A 90 -22.84 9.78 4.96
C TYR A 90 -22.66 9.46 3.45
N PRO A 91 -21.94 8.38 3.09
CA PRO A 91 -21.76 7.96 1.69
C PRO A 91 -23.06 7.40 1.09
N LYS A 92 -23.15 7.30 -0.25
CA LYS A 92 -24.29 6.62 -0.89
C LYS A 92 -24.13 5.12 -0.67
N LYS A 93 -25.26 4.42 -0.50
CA LYS A 93 -25.32 2.95 -0.47
C LYS A 93 -24.60 2.30 -1.65
N LYS A 94 -24.76 2.87 -2.86
CA LYS A 94 -24.04 2.40 -4.06
C LYS A 94 -22.52 2.52 -3.95
N THR A 95 -22.02 3.63 -3.41
CA THR A 95 -20.59 3.89 -3.22
C THR A 95 -20.02 2.91 -2.20
N ALA A 96 -20.77 2.65 -1.12
CA ALA A 96 -20.37 1.69 -0.10
C ALA A 96 -20.30 0.24 -0.61
N ARG A 97 -21.32 -0.19 -1.36
CA ARG A 97 -21.34 -1.50 -2.02
C ARG A 97 -20.20 -1.68 -3.01
N GLU A 98 -19.93 -0.65 -3.81
CA GLU A 98 -18.81 -0.68 -4.75
C GLU A 98 -17.47 -0.79 -4.01
N LYS A 99 -17.31 -0.06 -2.88
CA LYS A 99 -16.12 -0.18 -2.04
C LYS A 99 -15.92 -1.59 -1.52
N ALA A 100 -17.00 -2.25 -1.07
CA ALA A 100 -16.94 -3.63 -0.59
C ALA A 100 -16.44 -4.57 -1.69
N LYS A 101 -17.04 -4.50 -2.89
CA LYS A 101 -16.61 -5.33 -4.04
C LYS A 101 -15.14 -5.13 -4.40
N LEU A 102 -14.69 -3.87 -4.42
CA LEU A 102 -13.29 -3.56 -4.72
C LEU A 102 -12.34 -4.10 -3.66
N VAL A 103 -12.70 -4.00 -2.39
CA VAL A 103 -11.90 -4.57 -1.28
C VAL A 103 -11.90 -6.09 -1.33
N GLU A 104 -13.05 -6.71 -1.63
CA GLU A 104 -13.20 -8.15 -1.76
C GLU A 104 -12.31 -8.71 -2.89
N HIS A 105 -12.29 -8.05 -4.06
CA HIS A 105 -11.37 -8.36 -5.15
C HIS A 105 -9.90 -8.14 -4.76
N TYR A 106 -9.59 -7.08 -4.02
CA TYR A 106 -8.22 -6.82 -3.54
C TYR A 106 -7.74 -7.92 -2.59
N VAL A 107 -8.60 -8.38 -1.67
CA VAL A 107 -8.31 -9.50 -0.78
C VAL A 107 -8.11 -10.80 -1.59
N PHE A 108 -8.91 -11.04 -2.61
CA PHE A 108 -8.71 -12.18 -3.52
C PHE A 108 -7.33 -12.14 -4.19
N LEU A 109 -6.91 -10.99 -4.71
CA LEU A 109 -5.59 -10.82 -5.34
C LEU A 109 -4.45 -11.02 -4.33
N LEU A 110 -4.57 -10.51 -3.11
CA LEU A 110 -3.55 -10.72 -2.07
C LEU A 110 -3.44 -12.19 -1.67
N ASN A 111 -4.57 -12.89 -1.53
CA ASN A 111 -4.56 -14.34 -1.26
C ASN A 111 -3.91 -15.11 -2.42
N THR A 112 -4.21 -14.71 -3.66
CA THR A 112 -3.58 -15.29 -4.86
C THR A 112 -2.08 -15.05 -4.88
N GLN A 113 -1.63 -13.85 -4.51
CA GLN A 113 -0.21 -13.54 -4.37
C GLN A 113 0.45 -14.46 -3.35
N LEU A 114 -0.21 -14.73 -2.21
CA LEU A 114 0.34 -15.55 -1.14
C LEU A 114 0.38 -17.04 -1.50
N SER A 115 -0.64 -17.56 -2.18
CA SER A 115 -0.76 -18.98 -2.51
C SER A 115 0.03 -19.39 -3.76
N ASP A 116 0.23 -18.50 -4.72
CA ASP A 116 0.93 -18.81 -5.97
C ASP A 116 2.45 -18.63 -5.83
N SER A 117 3.20 -19.72 -5.99
CA SER A 117 4.67 -19.73 -5.94
C SER A 117 5.33 -18.85 -7.01
N ARG A 118 4.64 -18.63 -8.12
CA ARG A 118 5.10 -17.72 -9.18
C ARG A 118 5.04 -16.28 -8.69
N LEU A 119 4.05 -15.92 -7.88
CA LEU A 119 3.84 -14.54 -7.41
C LEU A 119 4.52 -14.23 -6.08
N ASN A 120 4.76 -15.22 -5.20
CA ASN A 120 5.34 -15.01 -3.86
C ASN A 120 6.85 -15.24 -3.74
N ARG A 121 7.57 -15.57 -4.81
CA ARG A 121 8.99 -15.98 -4.75
C ARG A 121 9.89 -15.00 -3.97
N PHE A 122 9.66 -13.69 -4.14
CA PHE A 122 10.43 -12.63 -3.50
C PHE A 122 9.59 -11.72 -2.61
N VAL A 123 8.48 -12.26 -2.11
CA VAL A 123 7.50 -11.49 -1.34
C VAL A 123 7.61 -11.86 0.12
N ASP A 124 7.62 -10.83 0.96
CA ASP A 124 7.47 -11.00 2.40
C ASP A 124 6.05 -11.50 2.70
N LYS A 125 5.95 -12.82 2.90
CA LYS A 125 4.68 -13.53 3.10
C LYS A 125 3.96 -13.03 4.35
N GLN A 126 4.69 -12.70 5.41
CA GLN A 126 4.11 -12.17 6.64
C GLN A 126 3.44 -10.82 6.38
N LYS A 127 4.10 -9.90 5.66
CA LYS A 127 3.50 -8.61 5.30
C LYS A 127 2.26 -8.76 4.42
N VAL A 128 2.27 -9.70 3.48
CA VAL A 128 1.08 -9.99 2.67
C VAL A 128 -0.06 -10.49 3.55
N GLN A 129 0.22 -11.42 4.47
CA GLN A 129 -0.76 -11.95 5.41
C GLN A 129 -1.34 -10.84 6.31
N GLU A 130 -0.50 -9.98 6.89
CA GLU A 130 -0.94 -8.83 7.70
C GLU A 130 -1.86 -7.90 6.89
N LYS A 131 -1.54 -7.69 5.61
CA LYS A 131 -2.36 -6.89 4.69
C LYS A 131 -3.71 -7.55 4.41
N ILE A 132 -3.73 -8.86 4.20
CA ILE A 132 -4.98 -9.64 4.03
C ILE A 132 -5.85 -9.48 5.26
N THR A 133 -5.31 -9.70 6.46
CA THR A 133 -6.04 -9.55 7.73
C THR A 133 -6.60 -8.14 7.89
N TYR A 134 -5.82 -7.11 7.60
CA TYR A 134 -6.29 -5.73 7.64
C TYR A 134 -7.51 -5.50 6.72
N TRP A 135 -7.42 -5.92 5.45
CA TRP A 135 -8.49 -5.68 4.48
C TRP A 135 -9.73 -6.55 4.71
N GLN A 136 -9.56 -7.78 5.21
CA GLN A 136 -10.68 -8.60 5.64
C GLN A 136 -11.41 -7.97 6.83
N ASN A 137 -10.68 -7.50 7.84
CA ASN A 137 -11.27 -6.78 8.97
C ASN A 137 -11.99 -5.50 8.52
N TYR A 138 -11.42 -4.77 7.56
CA TYR A 138 -12.06 -3.61 6.95
C TYR A 138 -13.36 -3.98 6.23
N LEU A 139 -13.35 -5.05 5.44
CA LEU A 139 -14.51 -5.56 4.72
C LEU A 139 -15.63 -5.98 5.68
N THR A 140 -15.31 -6.71 6.76
CA THR A 140 -16.29 -7.10 7.78
C THR A 140 -16.94 -5.89 8.44
N LYS A 141 -16.15 -4.85 8.80
CA LYS A 141 -16.69 -3.60 9.34
C LYS A 141 -17.61 -2.90 8.33
N LEU A 142 -17.23 -2.93 7.06
CA LEU A 142 -17.99 -2.32 5.97
C LEU A 142 -19.33 -3.04 5.74
N GLN A 143 -19.33 -4.37 5.75
CA GLN A 143 -20.53 -5.21 5.58
C GLN A 143 -21.48 -5.13 6.79
N ASN A 144 -20.92 -5.02 8.01
CA ASN A 144 -21.72 -4.85 9.22
C ASN A 144 -22.22 -3.40 9.40
N SER A 145 -21.77 -2.46 8.57
CA SER A 145 -22.30 -1.10 8.59
C SER A 145 -23.70 -1.08 7.97
N LYS A 146 -24.58 -0.20 8.45
CA LYS A 146 -25.92 0.02 7.86
C LYS A 146 -25.89 0.58 6.42
N LEU A 147 -24.70 0.73 5.83
CA LEU A 147 -24.47 1.35 4.52
C LEU A 147 -24.59 0.36 3.36
N ILE A 148 -24.51 -0.96 3.62
CA ILE A 148 -24.56 -2.03 2.61
C ILE A 148 -25.83 -2.86 2.77
#